data_AF-A0A434TRK5-F1
#
_entry.id   AF-A0A434TRK5-F1
#
_cell.length_a   1.000
_cell.length_b   1.000
_cell.length_c   1.000
_cell.angle_alpha   90.00
_cell.angle_beta   90.00
_cell.angle_gamma   90.00
#
_symmetry.space_group_name_H-M   'P 1'
#
loop_
_entity.id
_entity.type
_entity.pdbx_description
1 polymer ?
#
loop_
_entity_poly.entity_id
_entity_poly.type
_entity_poly.pdbx_seq_one_letter_code
_entity_poly.pdbx_strand_id
1 'polypeptide(L)'
;SRLSCSCARPRGRKSKKAVTADILTALVKACGGDRLVDVRDRAILITAFASGGRRRSEISALRVEQIVEEEPVPTDPKAPHGEKLPCLSIRLGRTKTTQADSDAFVLLIGRPVRVLREWLEHANISEGAVFRGIDRWGNLEKRALTPQAVNLILKRRIAEAGLDPQAFSAHGLRSGYLTETARRGIPLPEAMQQSQHHSVQQASNYYNDAERTLGRAARVII
;
A
#
# COMPACT_ATOMS: atom_id res chain seq x y z
N SER A 1 10.78 -28.80 -41.12
CA SER A 1 10.04 -28.47 -39.88
C SER A 1 11.04 -28.05 -38.79
N ARG A 2 11.21 -26.75 -38.55
CA ARG A 2 11.98 -26.25 -37.39
C ARG A 2 10.99 -25.58 -36.45
N LEU A 3 10.56 -26.33 -35.43
CA LEU A 3 9.77 -25.80 -34.32
C LEU A 3 10.73 -25.00 -33.43
N SER A 4 10.60 -23.67 -33.46
CA SER A 4 11.25 -22.78 -32.51
C SER A 4 10.51 -22.91 -31.17
N CYS A 5 11.13 -23.59 -30.21
CA CYS A 5 10.64 -23.65 -28.85
C CYS A 5 10.91 -22.29 -28.18
N SER A 6 9.90 -21.44 -28.10
CA SER A 6 9.95 -20.18 -27.34
C SER A 6 9.96 -20.52 -25.85
N CYS A 7 11.16 -20.61 -25.28
CA CYS A 7 11.33 -20.79 -23.84
C CYS A 7 10.73 -19.57 -23.12
N ALA A 8 9.58 -19.76 -22.45
CA ALA A 8 8.91 -18.72 -21.70
C ALA A 8 9.83 -18.25 -20.57
N ARG A 9 10.42 -17.06 -20.74
CA ARG A 9 11.30 -16.43 -19.75
C ARG A 9 10.50 -16.29 -18.44
N PRO A 10 10.92 -16.92 -17.32
CA PRO A 10 10.20 -16.80 -16.07
C PRO A 10 10.11 -15.31 -15.72
N ARG A 11 8.89 -14.80 -15.56
CA ARG A 11 8.64 -13.39 -15.24
C ARG A 11 9.26 -13.12 -13.87
N GLY A 12 10.47 -12.55 -13.88
CA GLY A 12 11.16 -12.13 -12.67
C GLY A 12 10.29 -11.17 -11.87
N ARG A 13 10.37 -11.27 -10.54
CA ARG A 13 9.68 -10.37 -9.62
C ARG A 13 10.10 -8.92 -9.93
N LYS A 14 9.13 -8.02 -10.14
CA LYS A 14 9.40 -6.59 -10.48
C LYS A 14 10.17 -5.83 -9.39
N SER A 15 10.19 -6.35 -8.16
CA SER A 15 11.03 -5.91 -7.04
C SER A 15 11.84 -7.10 -6.53
N LYS A 16 13.13 -6.92 -6.24
CA LYS A 16 13.97 -8.01 -5.71
C LYS A 16 13.52 -8.45 -4.32
N LYS A 17 13.16 -7.49 -3.45
CA LYS A 17 12.61 -7.71 -2.11
C LYS A 17 11.21 -7.10 -1.96
N ALA A 18 10.42 -7.71 -1.07
CA ALA A 18 9.12 -7.20 -0.65
C ALA A 18 9.29 -6.14 0.46
N VAL A 19 8.38 -5.17 0.53
CA VAL A 19 8.34 -4.16 1.60
C VAL A 19 7.34 -4.64 2.65
N THR A 20 7.77 -5.54 3.54
CA THR A 20 6.96 -6.10 4.64
C THR A 20 6.78 -5.09 5.78
N ALA A 21 5.98 -5.42 6.81
CA ALA A 21 5.63 -4.46 7.87
C ALA A 21 6.83 -3.94 8.66
N ASP A 22 7.86 -4.76 8.87
CA ASP A 22 9.15 -4.39 9.46
C ASP A 22 9.89 -3.35 8.61
N ILE A 23 9.97 -3.58 7.29
CA ILE A 23 10.57 -2.63 6.35
C ILE A 23 9.77 -1.33 6.32
N LEU A 24 8.44 -1.41 6.24
CA LEU A 24 7.57 -0.23 6.30
C LEU A 24 7.79 0.57 7.60
N THR A 25 7.94 -0.13 8.73
CA THR A 25 8.22 0.51 10.03
C THR A 25 9.55 1.27 9.99
N ALA A 26 10.60 0.68 9.42
CA ALA A 26 11.89 1.35 9.24
C ALA A 26 11.77 2.59 8.33
N LEU A 27 11.01 2.50 7.23
CA LEU A 27 10.75 3.63 6.34
C LEU A 27 9.99 4.77 7.01
N VAL A 28 8.96 4.43 7.79
CA VAL A 28 8.18 5.42 8.55
C VAL A 28 9.04 6.10 9.60
N LYS A 29 9.94 5.37 10.26
CA LYS A 29 10.93 5.94 11.18
C LYS A 29 11.90 6.90 10.46
N ALA A 30 12.34 6.56 9.25
CA ALA A 30 13.15 7.46 8.41
C ALA A 30 12.38 8.73 7.99
N CYS A 31 11.04 8.68 7.94
CA CYS A 31 10.18 9.84 7.75
C CYS A 31 9.85 10.59 9.06
N GLY A 32 10.65 10.43 10.12
CA GLY A 32 10.32 10.88 11.48
C GLY A 32 10.36 12.39 11.73
N GLY A 33 10.77 13.20 10.75
CA GLY A 33 10.74 14.67 10.85
C GLY A 33 9.35 15.27 10.58
N ASP A 34 9.25 16.57 10.82
CA ASP A 34 8.00 17.35 10.66
C ASP A 34 8.00 18.23 9.40
N ARG A 35 9.01 18.10 8.54
CA ARG A 35 9.02 18.80 7.25
C ARG A 35 7.87 18.26 6.40
N LEU A 36 7.31 19.11 5.54
CA LEU A 36 6.22 18.74 4.63
C LEU A 36 6.53 17.47 3.81
N VAL A 37 7.79 17.28 3.40
CA VAL A 37 8.24 16.07 2.69
C VAL A 37 8.22 14.81 3.54
N ASP A 38 8.49 14.91 4.84
CA ASP A 38 8.50 13.78 5.77
C ASP A 38 7.07 13.34 6.07
N VAL A 39 6.16 14.29 6.34
CA VAL A 39 4.72 14.04 6.52
C VAL A 39 4.11 13.41 5.26
N ARG A 40 4.38 13.98 4.07
CA ARG A 40 3.90 13.44 2.79
C ARG A 40 4.36 12.02 2.56
N ASP A 41 5.66 11.77 2.69
CA ASP A 41 6.24 10.46 2.36
C ASP A 41 5.72 9.38 3.33
N ARG A 42 5.55 9.73 4.61
CA ARG A 42 4.91 8.88 5.63
C ARG A 42 3.49 8.51 5.22
N ALA A 43 2.69 9.49 4.81
CA ALA A 43 1.32 9.26 4.33
C ALA A 43 1.28 8.39 3.07
N ILE A 44 2.13 8.67 2.07
CA ILE A 44 2.23 7.84 0.86
C ILE A 44 2.51 6.38 1.21
N LEU A 45 3.51 6.11 2.05
CA LEU A 45 3.94 4.75 2.37
C LEU A 45 2.88 3.98 3.16
N ILE A 46 2.30 4.62 4.19
CA ILE A 46 1.28 3.99 5.02
C ILE A 46 -0.01 3.79 4.23
N THR A 47 -0.49 4.80 3.51
CA THR A 47 -1.70 4.67 2.67
C THR A 47 -1.51 3.61 1.60
N ALA A 48 -0.36 3.58 0.91
CA ALA A 48 -0.09 2.58 -0.11
C ALA A 48 -0.09 1.15 0.43
N PHE A 49 0.50 0.92 1.61
CA PHE A 49 0.54 -0.41 2.20
C PHE A 49 -0.83 -0.81 2.76
N ALA A 50 -1.45 0.05 3.58
CA ALA A 50 -2.71 -0.26 4.26
C ALA A 50 -3.90 -0.43 3.31
N SER A 51 -3.92 0.28 2.17
CA SER A 51 -4.96 0.12 1.14
C SER A 51 -4.77 -1.12 0.24
N GLY A 52 -4.08 -2.16 0.76
CA GLY A 52 -3.88 -3.43 0.10
C GLY A 52 -2.62 -3.53 -0.78
N GLY A 53 -1.57 -2.77 -0.44
CA GLY A 53 -0.34 -2.72 -1.24
C GLY A 53 -0.61 -2.15 -2.64
N ARG A 54 -1.23 -0.97 -2.66
CA ARG A 54 -1.73 -0.26 -3.84
C ARG A 54 -0.60 0.11 -4.81
N ARG A 55 -0.87 0.08 -6.12
CA ARG A 55 0.16 0.40 -7.12
C ARG A 55 0.54 1.88 -7.03
N ARG A 56 1.79 2.19 -7.34
CA ARG A 56 2.31 3.57 -7.41
C ARG A 56 1.45 4.51 -8.27
N SER A 57 0.88 4.01 -9.37
CA SER A 57 0.01 4.80 -10.26
C SER A 57 -1.34 5.12 -9.64
N GLU A 58 -1.90 4.18 -8.88
CA GLU A 58 -3.16 4.38 -8.15
C GLU A 58 -2.94 5.38 -7.01
N ILE A 59 -1.81 5.29 -6.30
CA ILE A 59 -1.45 6.26 -5.24
C ILE A 59 -1.20 7.66 -5.80
N SER A 60 -0.44 7.77 -6.89
CA SER A 60 -0.18 9.08 -7.51
C SER A 60 -1.45 9.73 -8.09
N ALA A 61 -2.45 8.93 -8.45
CA ALA A 61 -3.71 9.41 -9.03
C ALA A 61 -4.83 9.61 -7.98
N LEU A 62 -4.58 9.27 -6.70
CA LEU A 62 -5.57 9.38 -5.65
C LEU A 62 -6.04 10.84 -5.50
N ARG A 63 -7.35 11.02 -5.54
CA ARG A 63 -7.99 12.33 -5.35
C ARG A 63 -8.79 12.38 -4.06
N VAL A 64 -8.94 13.57 -3.51
CA VAL A 64 -9.69 13.80 -2.26
C VAL A 64 -11.14 13.32 -2.39
N GLU A 65 -11.74 13.48 -3.57
CA GLU A 65 -13.13 13.10 -3.84
C GLU A 65 -13.35 11.57 -3.85
N GLN A 66 -12.27 10.78 -3.82
CA GLN A 66 -12.34 9.32 -3.67
C GLN A 66 -12.32 8.89 -2.20
N ILE A 67 -11.96 9.79 -1.27
CA ILE A 67 -11.90 9.53 0.16
C ILE A 67 -13.27 9.82 0.76
N VAL A 68 -13.85 8.84 1.42
CA VAL A 68 -15.13 8.95 2.10
C VAL A 68 -14.91 8.66 3.58
N GLU A 69 -15.41 9.57 4.41
CA GLU A 69 -15.46 9.38 5.86
C GLU A 69 -16.50 8.33 6.22
N GLU A 70 -16.08 7.35 7.03
CA GLU A 70 -16.92 6.24 7.48
C GLU A 70 -17.06 6.29 9.00
N GLU A 71 -18.11 5.64 9.51
CA GLU A 71 -18.31 5.53 10.96
C GLU A 71 -17.11 4.85 11.64
N PRO A 72 -16.62 5.37 12.79
CA PRO A 72 -15.55 4.74 13.52
C PRO A 72 -15.89 3.29 13.91
N VAL A 73 -14.94 2.39 13.69
CA VAL A 73 -15.11 0.95 13.88
C VAL A 73 -14.43 0.47 15.16
N PRO A 74 -14.92 -0.58 15.84
CA PRO A 74 -14.27 -1.13 17.02
C PRO A 74 -12.83 -1.58 16.75
N THR A 75 -11.94 -1.41 17.73
CA THR A 75 -10.54 -1.87 17.66
C THR A 75 -10.45 -3.40 17.61
N ASP A 76 -11.32 -4.08 18.35
CA ASP A 76 -11.51 -5.53 18.28
C ASP A 76 -12.90 -5.83 17.71
N PRO A 77 -13.01 -6.49 16.54
CA PRO A 77 -14.28 -6.91 15.96
C PRO A 77 -15.16 -7.76 16.90
N LYS A 78 -14.56 -8.42 17.90
CA LYS A 78 -15.27 -9.23 18.90
C LYS A 78 -15.78 -8.41 20.10
N ALA A 79 -15.38 -7.15 20.22
CA ALA A 79 -15.78 -6.25 21.31
C ALA A 79 -16.41 -4.96 20.73
N PRO A 80 -17.67 -5.01 20.24
CA PRO A 80 -18.28 -3.93 19.47
C PRO A 80 -18.51 -2.62 20.25
N HIS A 81 -18.50 -2.69 21.59
CA HIS A 81 -18.64 -1.53 22.49
C HIS A 81 -17.29 -1.00 23.01
N GLY A 82 -16.17 -1.53 22.52
CA GLY A 82 -14.83 -1.09 22.92
C GLY A 82 -14.37 0.22 22.29
N GLU A 83 -13.09 0.55 22.48
CA GLU A 83 -12.45 1.71 21.85
C GLU A 83 -12.61 1.65 20.32
N LYS A 84 -13.02 2.78 19.73
CA LYS A 84 -13.21 2.91 18.28
C LYS A 84 -12.02 3.54 17.59
N LEU A 85 -11.73 3.06 16.39
CA LEU A 85 -10.73 3.59 15.48
C LEU A 85 -11.40 4.40 14.36
N PRO A 86 -10.78 5.50 13.91
CA PRO A 86 -11.27 6.21 12.74
C PRO A 86 -11.22 5.32 11.50
N CYS A 87 -12.20 5.47 10.63
CA CYS A 87 -12.39 4.67 9.42
C CYS A 87 -12.57 5.58 8.20
N LEU A 88 -11.97 5.19 7.07
CA LEU A 88 -12.14 5.83 5.77
C LEU A 88 -12.32 4.75 4.71
N SER A 89 -13.11 5.02 3.69
CA SER A 89 -13.09 4.25 2.45
C SER A 89 -12.43 5.03 1.30
N ILE A 90 -11.71 4.32 0.42
CA ILE A 90 -11.16 4.87 -0.82
C ILE A 90 -11.85 4.19 -2.00
N ARG A 91 -12.63 4.97 -2.75
CA ARG A 91 -13.29 4.52 -3.98
C ARG A 91 -12.26 4.34 -5.11
N LEU A 92 -12.28 3.19 -5.78
CA LEU A 92 -11.28 2.80 -6.77
C LEU A 92 -11.71 3.03 -8.23
N GLY A 93 -12.96 3.42 -8.44
CA GLY A 93 -13.53 3.73 -9.76
C GLY A 93 -13.09 5.09 -10.31
N ARG A 94 -13.25 5.28 -11.63
CA ARG A 94 -13.00 6.58 -12.28
C ARG A 94 -14.10 7.57 -11.90
N THR A 95 -13.72 8.72 -11.38
CA THR A 95 -14.59 9.91 -11.30
C THR A 95 -14.76 10.51 -12.71
N LYS A 96 -15.70 9.98 -13.50
CA LYS A 96 -16.50 10.66 -14.56
C LYS A 96 -17.14 9.64 -15.51
N THR A 97 -18.47 9.61 -15.52
CA THR A 97 -19.35 9.15 -16.61
C THR A 97 -18.97 7.84 -17.31
N THR A 98 -19.36 6.70 -16.75
CA THR A 98 -19.78 5.51 -17.53
C THR A 98 -20.46 4.52 -16.59
N GLN A 99 -21.67 4.10 -16.97
CA GLN A 99 -22.37 2.98 -16.36
C GLN A 99 -21.55 1.70 -16.57
N ALA A 100 -20.76 1.33 -15.58
CA ALA A 100 -20.28 -0.03 -15.35
C ALA A 100 -19.81 -0.09 -13.90
N ASP A 101 -20.66 -0.68 -13.08
CA ASP A 101 -20.46 -1.18 -11.74
C ASP A 101 -18.99 -1.38 -11.32
N SER A 102 -18.42 -0.40 -10.63
CA SER A 102 -17.33 -0.70 -9.72
C SER A 102 -17.48 0.17 -8.47
N ASP A 103 -18.43 -0.20 -7.61
CA ASP A 103 -18.46 0.18 -6.19
C ASP A 103 -17.26 -0.42 -5.41
N ALA A 104 -16.15 -0.72 -6.09
CA ALA A 104 -14.94 -1.21 -5.48
C ALA A 104 -14.33 -0.10 -4.62
N PHE A 105 -14.28 -0.36 -3.32
CA PHE A 105 -13.59 0.47 -2.35
C PHE A 105 -12.61 -0.38 -1.54
N VAL A 106 -11.75 0.29 -0.79
CA VAL A 106 -10.95 -0.32 0.28
C VAL A 106 -11.06 0.50 1.54
N LEU A 107 -10.82 -0.14 2.68
CA LEU A 107 -10.89 0.51 3.98
C LEU A 107 -9.50 0.89 4.49
N LEU A 108 -9.42 2.04 5.14
CA LEU A 108 -8.31 2.41 6.01
C LEU A 108 -8.87 2.55 7.42
N ILE A 109 -8.22 1.91 8.40
CA ILE A 109 -8.70 1.89 9.79
C ILE A 109 -7.54 2.26 10.73
N GLY A 110 -7.76 3.21 11.63
CA GLY A 110 -6.81 3.57 12.68
C GLY A 110 -5.65 4.44 12.18
N ARG A 111 -4.40 3.98 12.39
CA ARG A 111 -3.19 4.76 12.08
C ARG A 111 -3.11 5.28 10.63
N PRO A 112 -3.44 4.49 9.59
CA PRO A 112 -3.46 4.98 8.21
C PRO A 112 -4.40 6.16 7.98
N VAL A 113 -5.55 6.18 8.66
CA VAL A 113 -6.50 7.31 8.60
C VAL A 113 -5.87 8.56 9.21
N ARG A 114 -5.31 8.43 10.42
CA ARG A 114 -4.69 9.55 11.14
C ARG A 114 -3.56 10.19 10.33
N VAL A 115 -2.66 9.38 9.77
CA VAL A 115 -1.53 9.88 8.96
C VAL A 115 -2.00 10.53 7.65
N LEU A 116 -3.05 9.98 7.02
CA LEU A 116 -3.61 10.58 5.81
C LEU A 116 -4.27 11.93 6.11
N ARG A 117 -5.04 12.05 7.20
CA ARG A 117 -5.62 13.32 7.64
C ARG A 117 -4.56 14.34 8.02
N GLU A 118 -3.55 13.93 8.80
CA GLU A 118 -2.40 14.77 9.16
C GLU A 118 -1.74 15.37 7.90
N TRP A 119 -1.54 14.57 6.86
CA TRP A 119 -1.02 15.06 5.58
C TRP A 119 -1.95 16.08 4.91
N LEU A 120 -3.25 15.78 4.80
CA LEU A 120 -4.22 16.67 4.16
C LEU A 120 -4.33 18.02 4.89
N GLU A 121 -4.34 18.00 6.21
CA GLU A 121 -4.38 19.17 7.07
C GLU A 121 -3.09 20.00 6.96
N HIS A 122 -1.93 19.36 7.11
CA HIS A 122 -0.63 20.05 7.08
C HIS A 122 -0.32 20.65 5.69
N ALA A 123 -0.79 20.00 4.63
CA ALA A 123 -0.64 20.49 3.26
C ALA A 123 -1.77 21.44 2.81
N ASN A 124 -2.78 21.66 3.66
CA ASN A 124 -3.99 22.42 3.35
C ASN A 124 -4.67 21.97 2.03
N ILE A 125 -4.89 20.66 1.90
CA ILE A 125 -5.49 20.03 0.72
C ILE A 125 -6.94 19.65 1.03
N SER A 126 -7.89 20.36 0.42
CA SER A 126 -9.33 20.07 0.52
C SER A 126 -9.94 19.45 -0.75
N GLU A 127 -9.25 19.51 -1.89
CA GLU A 127 -9.76 19.01 -3.17
C GLU A 127 -8.64 18.56 -4.12
N GLY A 128 -9.00 17.81 -5.17
CA GLY A 128 -8.07 17.42 -6.23
C GLY A 128 -7.07 16.35 -5.79
N ALA A 129 -5.84 16.44 -6.29
CA ALA A 129 -4.82 15.42 -6.03
C ALA A 129 -4.39 15.41 -4.56
N VAL A 130 -4.43 14.23 -3.93
CA VAL A 130 -4.02 14.03 -2.52
C VAL A 130 -2.52 14.20 -2.37
N PHE A 131 -1.74 13.53 -3.23
CA PHE A 131 -0.28 13.58 -3.14
C PHE A 131 0.29 14.46 -4.25
N ARG A 132 0.89 15.57 -3.85
CA ARG A 132 1.42 16.60 -4.76
C ARG A 132 2.94 16.72 -4.67
N GLY A 133 3.53 17.30 -5.71
CA GLY A 133 4.94 17.66 -5.72
C GLY A 133 5.28 18.63 -4.58
N ILE A 134 6.53 18.57 -4.10
CA ILE A 134 7.08 19.58 -3.21
C ILE A 134 8.39 20.04 -3.86
N ASP A 135 8.53 21.34 -4.07
CA ASP A 135 9.70 21.92 -4.72
C ASP A 135 10.93 21.91 -3.78
N ARG A 136 12.07 22.36 -4.29
CA ARG A 136 13.33 22.39 -3.51
C ARG A 136 13.31 23.39 -2.35
N TRP A 137 12.38 24.32 -2.34
CA TRP A 137 12.20 25.33 -1.29
C TRP A 137 11.15 24.90 -0.25
N GLY A 138 10.52 23.75 -0.43
CA GLY A 138 9.53 23.19 0.49
C GLY A 138 8.08 23.57 0.18
N ASN A 139 7.81 24.23 -0.95
CA ASN A 139 6.45 24.62 -1.31
C ASN A 139 5.69 23.47 -1.98
N LEU A 140 4.41 23.35 -1.66
CA LEU A 140 3.51 22.40 -2.28
C LEU A 140 3.16 22.82 -3.71
N GLU A 141 3.39 21.93 -4.67
CA GLU A 141 2.98 22.14 -6.05
C GLU A 141 1.47 21.86 -6.24
N LYS A 142 0.86 22.47 -7.26
CA LYS A 142 -0.54 22.17 -7.63
C LYS A 142 -0.69 20.81 -8.32
N ARG A 143 0.39 20.29 -8.92
CA ARG A 143 0.35 19.06 -9.73
C ARG A 143 0.45 17.82 -8.86
N ALA A 144 -0.28 16.78 -9.25
CA ALA A 144 -0.17 15.45 -8.66
C ALA A 144 1.26 14.91 -8.83
N LEU A 145 1.71 14.08 -7.88
CA LEU A 145 2.92 13.30 -8.07
C LEU A 145 2.80 12.40 -9.31
N THR A 146 3.94 12.10 -9.92
CA THR A 146 3.99 11.06 -10.96
C THR A 146 4.14 9.68 -10.31
N PRO A 147 3.73 8.59 -10.98
CA PRO A 147 3.99 7.23 -10.50
C PRO A 147 5.49 6.97 -10.26
N GLN A 148 6.35 7.60 -11.05
CA GLN A 148 7.79 7.49 -10.90
C GLN A 148 8.30 8.21 -9.63
N ALA A 149 7.74 9.38 -9.31
CA ALA A 149 8.09 10.12 -8.09
C ALA A 149 7.80 9.28 -6.82
N VAL A 150 6.68 8.57 -6.77
CA VAL A 150 6.36 7.65 -5.65
C VAL A 150 7.45 6.58 -5.46
N ASN A 151 7.97 6.03 -6.57
CA ASN A 151 9.04 5.04 -6.50
C ASN A 151 10.38 5.65 -6.06
N LEU A 152 10.68 6.88 -6.50
CA LEU A 152 11.88 7.60 -6.07
C LEU A 152 11.83 7.97 -4.58
N ILE A 153 10.67 8.40 -4.09
CA ILE A 153 10.42 8.65 -2.66
C ILE A 153 10.71 7.39 -1.85
N LEU A 154 10.15 6.24 -2.24
CA LEU A 154 10.41 4.98 -1.56
C LEU A 154 11.90 4.63 -1.55
N LYS A 155 12.58 4.75 -2.70
CA LYS A 155 14.02 4.46 -2.78
C LYS A 155 14.86 5.38 -1.90
N ARG A 156 14.52 6.67 -1.82
CA ARG A 156 15.17 7.61 -0.91
C ARG A 156 14.99 7.17 0.54
N ARG A 157 13.76 6.88 0.96
CA ARG A 157 13.48 6.45 2.35
C ARG A 157 14.11 5.10 2.70
N ILE A 158 14.25 4.20 1.72
CA ILE A 158 15.03 2.95 1.87
C ILE A 158 16.49 3.26 2.17
N ALA A 159 17.11 4.20 1.43
CA ALA A 159 18.49 4.61 1.68
C ALA A 159 18.66 5.25 3.07
N GLU A 160 17.75 6.16 3.45
CA GLU A 160 17.75 6.83 4.76
C GLU A 160 17.52 5.84 5.92
N ALA A 161 16.82 4.72 5.67
CA ALA A 161 16.66 3.63 6.62
C ALA A 161 17.88 2.67 6.67
N GLY A 162 18.96 2.95 5.93
CA GLY A 162 20.18 2.12 5.90
C GLY A 162 20.04 0.83 5.09
N LEU A 163 19.05 0.74 4.19
CA LEU A 163 18.77 -0.42 3.36
C LEU A 163 19.20 -0.17 1.90
N ASP A 164 19.51 -1.23 1.15
CA ASP A 164 19.92 -1.12 -0.26
C ASP A 164 18.76 -0.68 -1.19
N PRO A 165 18.80 0.53 -1.79
CA PRO A 165 17.75 1.02 -2.68
C PRO A 165 17.58 0.24 -3.98
N GLN A 166 18.55 -0.58 -4.38
CA GLN A 166 18.45 -1.44 -5.56
C GLN A 166 17.70 -2.75 -5.28
N ALA A 167 17.56 -3.13 -4.01
CA ALA A 167 16.78 -4.29 -3.60
C ALA A 167 15.26 -4.01 -3.57
N PHE A 168 14.85 -2.73 -3.52
CA PHE A 168 13.46 -2.35 -3.31
C PHE A 168 12.90 -1.43 -4.41
N SER A 169 11.58 -1.47 -4.56
CA SER A 169 10.81 -0.57 -5.42
C SER A 169 9.38 -0.46 -4.89
N ALA A 170 8.59 0.46 -5.44
CA ALA A 170 7.16 0.58 -5.10
C ALA A 170 6.34 -0.67 -5.43
N HIS A 171 6.79 -1.54 -6.35
CA HIS A 171 6.15 -2.85 -6.56
C HIS A 171 6.29 -3.77 -5.34
N GLY A 172 7.32 -3.55 -4.51
CA GLY A 172 7.56 -4.28 -3.28
C GLY A 172 6.46 -4.10 -2.23
N LEU A 173 5.71 -2.99 -2.25
CA LEU A 173 4.59 -2.73 -1.33
C LEU A 173 3.45 -3.74 -1.50
N ARG A 174 3.09 -4.06 -2.75
CA ARG A 174 2.03 -5.03 -3.04
C ARG A 174 2.37 -6.44 -2.58
N SER A 175 3.58 -6.88 -2.91
CA SER A 175 4.09 -8.16 -2.44
C SER A 175 4.23 -8.19 -0.93
N GLY A 176 4.69 -7.08 -0.34
CA GLY A 176 4.89 -6.97 1.11
C GLY A 176 3.58 -7.04 1.88
N TYR A 177 2.52 -6.38 1.39
CA TYR A 177 1.18 -6.48 1.96
C TYR A 177 0.70 -7.93 1.98
N LEU A 178 0.71 -8.62 0.84
CA LEU A 178 0.25 -10.02 0.76
C LEU A 178 1.08 -10.98 1.60
N THR A 179 2.41 -10.79 1.64
CA THR A 179 3.28 -11.60 2.50
C THR A 179 2.99 -11.34 3.98
N GLU A 180 2.70 -10.10 4.37
CA GLU A 180 2.35 -9.75 5.74
C GLU A 180 0.99 -10.32 6.16
N THR A 181 -0.04 -10.23 5.30
CA THR A 181 -1.35 -10.81 5.60
C THR A 181 -1.26 -12.33 5.75
N ALA A 182 -0.46 -12.99 4.90
CA ALA A 182 -0.20 -14.42 5.02
C ALA A 182 0.49 -14.79 6.34
N ARG A 183 1.53 -14.04 6.74
CA ARG A 183 2.24 -14.24 8.02
C ARG A 183 1.34 -14.07 9.24
N ARG A 184 0.32 -13.22 9.15
CA ARG A 184 -0.69 -13.01 10.20
C ARG A 184 -1.83 -14.03 10.17
N GLY A 185 -1.82 -14.97 9.23
CA GLY A 185 -2.88 -15.96 9.08
C GLY A 185 -4.21 -15.37 8.58
N ILE A 186 -4.19 -14.17 7.99
CA ILE A 186 -5.39 -13.55 7.42
C ILE A 186 -5.80 -14.35 6.18
N PRO A 187 -7.05 -14.84 6.09
CA PRO A 187 -7.52 -15.62 4.96
C PRO A 187 -7.25 -14.93 3.61
N LEU A 188 -6.81 -15.71 2.62
CA LEU A 188 -6.51 -15.19 1.28
C LEU A 188 -7.68 -14.40 0.66
N PRO A 189 -8.96 -14.83 0.75
CA PRO A 189 -10.08 -14.05 0.21
C PRO A 189 -10.19 -12.64 0.80
N GLU A 190 -10.00 -12.52 2.12
CA GLU A 190 -10.02 -11.22 2.83
C GLU A 190 -8.87 -10.31 2.36
N ALA A 191 -7.65 -10.86 2.27
CA ALA A 191 -6.51 -10.12 1.73
C ALA A 191 -6.69 -9.73 0.26
N MET A 192 -7.37 -10.56 -0.55
CA MET A 192 -7.69 -10.28 -1.94
C MET A 192 -8.74 -9.18 -2.10
N GLN A 193 -9.75 -9.12 -1.22
CA GLN A 193 -10.73 -8.01 -1.19
C GLN A 193 -10.02 -6.68 -0.94
N GLN A 194 -9.14 -6.62 0.07
CA GLN A 194 -8.42 -5.38 0.37
C GLN A 194 -7.36 -5.03 -0.70
N SER A 195 -6.70 -6.02 -1.30
CA SER A 195 -5.68 -5.78 -2.33
C SER A 195 -6.21 -5.68 -3.76
N GLN A 196 -7.47 -6.04 -3.99
CA GLN A 196 -8.12 -6.07 -5.30
C GLN A 196 -7.36 -6.95 -6.31
N HIS A 197 -6.94 -8.15 -5.87
CA HIS A 197 -6.43 -9.16 -6.80
C HIS A 197 -7.61 -9.94 -7.39
N HIS A 198 -7.69 -10.00 -8.72
CA HIS A 198 -8.70 -10.82 -9.39
C HIS A 198 -8.29 -12.29 -9.53
N SER A 199 -6.98 -12.58 -9.50
CA SER A 199 -6.46 -13.95 -9.69
C SER A 199 -5.96 -14.52 -8.37
N VAL A 200 -6.64 -15.57 -7.90
CA VAL A 200 -6.21 -16.36 -6.74
C VAL A 200 -4.80 -16.91 -6.96
N GLN A 201 -4.50 -17.44 -8.14
CA GLN A 201 -3.18 -18.00 -8.46
C GLN A 201 -2.04 -16.99 -8.30
N GLN A 202 -2.26 -15.73 -8.65
CA GLN A 202 -1.24 -14.70 -8.48
C GLN A 202 -1.02 -14.33 -7.01
N ALA A 203 -2.09 -14.32 -6.21
CA ALA A 203 -2.04 -13.98 -4.80
C ALA A 203 -1.54 -15.15 -3.93
N SER A 204 -1.91 -16.39 -4.28
CA SER A 204 -1.53 -17.62 -3.55
C SER A 204 -0.03 -17.86 -3.56
N ASN A 205 0.69 -17.45 -4.62
CA ASN A 205 2.15 -17.52 -4.65
C ASN A 205 2.81 -16.80 -3.46
N TYR A 206 2.22 -15.73 -2.93
CA TYR A 206 2.75 -15.03 -1.75
C TYR A 206 2.43 -15.75 -0.44
N TYR A 207 1.32 -16.48 -0.40
CA TYR A 207 0.85 -17.23 0.76
C TYR A 207 1.59 -18.55 0.92
N ASN A 208 1.77 -19.30 -0.18
CA ASN A 208 2.46 -20.59 -0.17
C ASN A 208 3.88 -20.49 0.42
N ASP A 209 4.64 -19.43 0.12
CA ASP A 209 5.98 -19.23 0.67
C ASP A 209 5.95 -18.95 2.19
N ALA A 210 4.99 -18.15 2.66
CA ALA A 210 4.83 -17.83 4.06
C ALA A 210 4.30 -19.03 4.88
N GLU A 211 3.29 -19.71 4.35
CA GLU A 211 2.71 -20.92 4.95
C GLU A 211 3.69 -22.08 4.98
N ARG A 212 4.58 -22.25 3.99
CA ARG A 212 5.66 -23.25 4.07
C ARG A 212 6.62 -22.98 5.23
N THR A 213 6.89 -21.72 5.52
CA THR A 213 7.84 -21.32 6.58
C THR A 213 7.22 -21.41 7.97
N LEU A 214 5.92 -21.14 8.09
CA LEU A 214 5.17 -21.10 9.37
C LEU A 214 4.26 -22.32 9.57
N GLY A 215 4.19 -23.22 8.59
CA GLY A 215 3.12 -24.19 8.46
C GLY A 215 3.21 -25.31 9.48
N ARG A 216 2.05 -25.65 10.04
CA ARG A 216 1.86 -26.85 10.87
C ARG A 216 2.20 -28.13 10.11
N ALA A 217 2.04 -28.13 8.79
CA ALA A 217 2.45 -29.23 7.91
C ALA A 217 3.96 -29.55 8.02
N ALA A 218 4.82 -28.56 8.29
CA ALA A 218 6.25 -28.78 8.52
C ALA A 218 6.58 -29.17 9.97
N ARG A 219 5.59 -29.18 10.87
CA ARG A 219 5.72 -29.44 12.31
C ARG A 219 4.92 -30.66 12.76
N VAL A 220 4.65 -31.60 11.86
CA VAL A 220 3.81 -32.79 12.14
C VAL A 220 4.45 -33.74 13.18
N ILE A 221 5.76 -33.62 13.41
CA ILE A 221 6.53 -34.51 14.29
C ILE A 221 7.15 -33.74 15.48
N ILE A 222 6.66 -32.53 15.78
CA ILE A 222 7.09 -31.72 16.93
C ILE A 222 5.91 -31.59 17.89
#